data_AF-A0A5C9BRS4-F1
#
_entry.id   AF-A0A5C9BRS4-F1
#
_cell.length_a   1.000
_cell.length_b   1.000
_cell.length_c   1.000
_cell.angle_alpha   90.00
_cell.angle_beta   90.00
_cell.angle_gamma   90.00
#
_symmetry.space_group_name_H-M   'P 1'
#
loop_
_entity.id
_entity.type
_entity.pdbx_description
1 polymer ?
#
loop_
_entity_poly.entity_id
_entity_poly.type
_entity_poly.pdbx_seq_one_letter_code
_entity_poly.pdbx_strand_id
1 'polypeptide(L)'
;MHEDERALGVMPPDHEPRATQYVPQMLDMIAKLETNGLAYLAGDGDVNYSVRKFPEYGKLSGKSLEDLRACYSLPTAATII
;
A
#
# COMPACT_ATOMS: atom_id res chain seq x y z
N MET A 1 -9.56 10.21 19.77
CA MET A 1 -8.80 8.96 19.52
C MET A 1 -8.06 8.51 20.77
N HIS A 2 -6.98 9.16 21.24
CA HIS A 2 -6.35 8.73 22.49
C HIS A 2 -7.23 8.83 23.74
N GLU A 3 -8.18 9.76 23.75
CA GLU A 3 -9.15 9.86 24.84
C GLU A 3 -10.03 8.60 24.93
N ASP A 4 -10.54 8.13 23.79
CA ASP A 4 -11.38 6.94 23.71
C ASP A 4 -10.59 5.65 23.98
N GLU A 5 -9.36 5.55 23.46
CA GLU A 5 -8.45 4.43 23.70
C GLU A 5 -8.14 4.27 25.20
N ARG A 6 -7.86 5.39 25.89
CA ARG A 6 -7.65 5.39 27.34
C ARG A 6 -8.93 5.07 28.10
N ALA A 7 -10.08 5.59 27.66
CA ALA A 7 -11.37 5.29 28.29
C ALA A 7 -11.73 3.79 28.21
N LEU A 8 -11.29 3.12 27.14
CA LEU A 8 -11.44 1.67 26.94
C LEU A 8 -10.33 0.83 27.61
N GLY A 9 -9.34 1.46 28.27
CA GLY A 9 -8.24 0.76 28.91
C GLY A 9 -7.24 0.12 27.93
N VAL A 10 -7.18 0.61 26.69
CA VAL A 10 -6.23 0.12 25.67
C VAL A 10 -4.82 0.56 26.05
N MET A 11 -3.87 -0.37 25.99
CA MET A 11 -2.46 -0.05 26.21
C MET A 11 -1.93 0.79 25.05
N PRO A 12 -1.18 1.87 25.31
CA PRO A 12 -0.57 2.66 24.26
C PRO A 12 0.47 1.82 23.50
N PRO A 13 0.62 2.02 22.18
CA PRO A 13 1.67 1.37 21.42
C PRO A 13 3.05 1.92 21.81
N ASP A 14 4.10 1.10 21.68
CA ASP A 14 5.48 1.55 21.91
C ASP A 14 5.92 2.63 20.90
N HIS A 15 5.36 2.56 19.69
CA HIS A 15 5.62 3.50 18.60
C HIS A 15 4.34 3.86 17.86
N GLU A 16 4.12 5.16 17.67
CA GLU A 16 2.98 5.69 16.90
C GLU A 16 3.47 6.63 15.78
N PRO A 17 4.16 6.10 14.74
CA PRO A 17 4.67 6.91 13.65
C PRO A 17 3.52 7.47 12.81
N ARG A 18 3.57 8.78 12.52
CA ARG A 18 2.60 9.40 11.60
C ARG A 18 3.09 9.27 10.17
N ALA A 19 2.20 8.91 9.24
CA ALA A 19 2.54 8.82 7.82
C ALA A 19 3.23 10.09 7.28
N THR A 20 2.79 11.26 7.73
CA THR A 20 3.37 12.56 7.36
C THR A 20 4.82 12.76 7.80
N GLN A 21 5.29 12.03 8.81
CA GLN A 21 6.68 12.07 9.26
C GLN A 21 7.58 11.12 8.47
N TYR A 22 7.00 10.21 7.68
CA TYR A 22 7.72 9.15 6.96
C TYR A 22 7.63 9.30 5.43
N VAL A 23 7.19 10.48 4.96
CA VAL A 23 7.10 10.78 3.52
C VAL A 23 8.43 10.54 2.78
N PRO A 24 9.61 10.98 3.29
CA PRO A 24 10.88 10.71 2.62
C PRO A 24 11.15 9.21 2.44
N GLN A 25 10.84 8.40 3.45
CA GLN A 25 11.05 6.95 3.43
C GLN A 25 10.08 6.25 2.46
N MET A 26 8.85 6.73 2.36
CA MET A 26 7.90 6.26 1.34
C MET A 26 8.43 6.54 -0.07
N LEU A 27 8.95 7.74 -0.32
CA LEU A 27 9.57 8.09 -1.61
C LEU A 27 10.79 7.20 -1.92
N ASP A 28 11.67 6.95 -0.95
CA ASP A 28 12.83 6.05 -1.12
C ASP A 28 12.40 4.62 -1.45
N MET A 29 11.33 4.13 -0.82
CA MET A 29 10.78 2.81 -1.10
C MET A 29 10.21 2.75 -2.52
N ILE A 30 9.52 3.79 -2.96
CA ILE A 30 8.89 3.85 -4.28
C ILE A 30 9.94 3.94 -5.38
N ALA A 31 10.99 4.73 -5.18
CA ALA A 31 12.14 4.77 -6.09
C ALA A 31 12.79 3.38 -6.27
N LYS A 32 12.87 2.57 -5.21
CA LYS A 32 13.34 1.18 -5.31
C LYS A 32 12.37 0.30 -6.10
N LEU A 33 11.06 0.47 -5.91
CA LEU A 33 10.06 -0.27 -6.67
C LEU A 33 10.11 0.06 -8.16
N GLU A 34 10.30 1.34 -8.51
CA GLU A 34 10.49 1.77 -9.90
C GLU A 34 11.78 1.20 -10.49
N THR A 35 12.89 1.25 -9.74
CA THR A 35 14.18 0.67 -10.17
C THR A 35 14.06 -0.84 -10.44
N ASN A 36 13.28 -1.54 -9.62
CA ASN A 36 13.02 -2.97 -9.78
C ASN A 36 11.96 -3.27 -10.85
N GLY A 37 11.43 -2.26 -11.53
CA GLY A 37 10.39 -2.38 -12.54
C GLY A 37 9.03 -2.81 -12.00
N LEU A 38 8.82 -2.73 -10.68
CA LEU A 38 7.59 -3.09 -9.99
C LEU A 38 6.64 -1.90 -9.82
N ALA A 39 7.09 -0.68 -10.04
CA ALA A 39 6.25 0.52 -10.08
C ALA A 39 6.44 1.29 -11.41
N TYR A 40 5.45 2.09 -11.78
CA TYR A 40 5.49 2.93 -12.97
C TYR A 40 4.61 4.19 -12.83
N LEU A 41 5.01 5.26 -13.50
CA LEU A 41 4.23 6.49 -13.61
C LEU A 41 3.06 6.28 -14.58
N ALA A 42 1.86 6.61 -14.13
CA ALA A 42 0.64 6.56 -14.92
C ALA A 42 0.42 7.86 -15.71
N GLY A 43 -0.46 7.84 -16.71
CA GLY A 43 -0.68 8.99 -17.59
C GLY A 43 -1.29 10.21 -16.88
N ASP A 44 -1.89 9.97 -15.73
CA ASP A 44 -2.52 10.92 -14.80
C ASP A 44 -1.55 11.54 -13.78
N GLY A 45 -0.29 11.07 -13.75
CA GLY A 45 0.76 11.58 -12.86
C GLY A 45 0.96 10.79 -11.57
N ASP A 46 0.08 9.83 -11.28
CA ASP A 46 0.17 8.94 -10.13
C ASP A 46 1.21 7.84 -10.35
N VAL A 47 1.81 7.34 -9.26
CA VAL A 47 2.73 6.19 -9.34
C VAL A 47 2.00 4.91 -8.93
N ASN A 48 1.99 3.93 -9.83
CA ASN A 48 1.24 2.69 -9.69
C ASN A 48 2.14 1.46 -9.50
N TYR A 49 1.75 0.55 -8.61
CA TYR A 49 2.37 -0.76 -8.43
C TYR A 49 1.88 -1.75 -9.49
N SER A 50 2.80 -2.41 -10.19
CA SER A 50 2.52 -3.47 -11.14
C SER A 50 2.23 -4.80 -10.44
N VAL A 51 0.97 -4.96 -10.01
CA VAL A 51 0.48 -6.17 -9.35
C VAL A 51 0.81 -7.46 -10.12
N ARG A 52 0.74 -7.45 -11.46
CA ARG A 52 1.04 -8.61 -12.32
C ARG A 52 2.51 -9.03 -12.30
N LYS A 53 3.42 -8.13 -11.96
CA LYS A 53 4.86 -8.43 -11.88
C LYS A 53 5.26 -9.06 -10.55
N PHE A 54 4.29 -9.22 -9.64
CA PHE A 54 4.47 -9.89 -8.36
C PHE A 54 3.56 -11.14 -8.27
N PRO A 55 4.08 -12.34 -8.62
CA PRO A 55 3.27 -13.56 -8.72
C PRO A 55 2.60 -13.98 -7.40
N GLU A 56 3.17 -13.61 -6.26
CA GLU A 56 2.63 -13.93 -4.93
C GLU A 56 1.54 -12.95 -4.46
N TYR A 57 1.09 -12.03 -5.32
CA TYR A 57 0.03 -11.09 -4.95
C TYR A 57 -1.28 -11.81 -4.63
N GLY A 58 -1.90 -11.45 -3.50
CA GLY A 58 -3.13 -12.09 -3.02
C GLY A 58 -2.92 -13.21 -1.99
N LYS A 59 -1.67 -13.62 -1.72
CA LYS A 59 -1.35 -14.66 -0.72
C LYS A 59 -1.88 -14.34 0.68
N LEU A 60 -1.91 -13.07 1.07
CA LEU A 60 -2.40 -12.63 2.39
C LEU A 60 -3.93 -12.71 2.51
N SER A 61 -4.66 -12.41 1.43
CA SER A 61 -6.13 -12.42 1.41
C SER A 61 -6.71 -13.76 0.97
N GLY A 62 -5.88 -14.68 0.45
CA GLY A 62 -6.30 -15.94 -0.16
C GLY A 62 -7.06 -15.76 -1.48
N LYS A 63 -7.09 -14.55 -2.05
CA LYS A 63 -7.80 -14.24 -3.30
C LYS A 63 -6.86 -14.29 -4.49
N SER A 64 -7.32 -14.87 -5.60
CA SER A 64 -6.59 -14.80 -6.87
C SER A 64 -6.72 -13.40 -7.50
N LEU A 65 -5.84 -13.08 -8.45
CA LEU A 65 -5.94 -11.86 -9.24
C LEU A 65 -7.25 -11.79 -10.04
N GLU A 66 -7.80 -12.93 -10.46
CA GLU A 66 -9.10 -13.03 -11.11
C GLU A 66 -10.23 -12.58 -10.16
N ASP A 67 -10.24 -13.08 -8.92
CA ASP A 67 -11.26 -12.76 -7.91
C ASP A 67 -11.26 -11.27 -7.56
N LEU A 68 -10.05 -10.67 -7.50
CA LEU A 68 -9.90 -9.25 -7.19
C LEU A 68 -10.41 -8.35 -8.32
N ARG A 69 -10.22 -8.73 -9.60
CA ARG A 69 -10.74 -7.99 -10.77
C ARG A 69 -12.25 -8.10 -10.93
N ALA A 70 -12.84 -9.23 -10.51
CA ALA A 70 -14.28 -9.43 -10.60
C ALA A 70 -15.06 -8.64 -9.53
N CYS A 71 -14.49 -8.51 -8.32
CA CYS A 71 -15.17 -7.87 -7.19
C CYS A 71 -14.96 -6.35 -7.15
N TYR A 72 -13.79 -5.90 -7.56
CA TYR A 72 -13.45 -4.50 -7.70
C TYR A 72 -12.95 -4.36 -9.12
N SER A 73 -13.48 -3.42 -9.90
CA SER A 73 -12.93 -3.09 -11.24
C SER A 73 -11.53 -2.47 -11.10
N LEU A 74 -10.62 -3.16 -10.42
CA LEU A 74 -9.28 -2.71 -10.18
C LEU A 74 -8.57 -2.72 -11.53
N PRO A 75 -7.98 -1.59 -11.94
CA PRO A 75 -7.00 -1.62 -12.98
C PRO A 75 -5.90 -2.62 -12.56
N THR A 76 -5.11 -3.10 -13.52
CA THR A 76 -4.01 -4.03 -13.27
C THR A 76 -2.84 -3.42 -12.46
N ALA A 77 -3.12 -2.33 -11.75
CA ALA A 77 -2.22 -1.47 -11.02
C ALA A 77 -2.90 -0.99 -9.73
N ALA A 78 -2.10 -0.79 -8.68
CA ALA A 78 -2.55 -0.18 -7.44
C ALA A 78 -1.79 1.13 -7.22
N THR A 79 -2.51 2.24 -7.05
CA THR A 79 -1.93 3.56 -6.79
C THR A 79 -1.17 3.56 -5.47
N ILE A 80 0.06 4.08 -5.48
CA ILE A 80 0.95 4.14 -4.32
C ILE A 80 1.13 5.59 -3.83
N ILE A 81 1.11 6.56 -4.74
CA ILE A 81 1.11 8.01 -4.43
C ILE A 81 0.16 8.71 -5.39
#